data_AF-A0A818D6E7-F1
#
_entry.id   AF-A0A818D6E7-F1
#
_cell.length_a   1.000
_cell.length_b   1.000
_cell.length_c   1.000
_cell.angle_alpha   90.00
_cell.angle_beta   90.00
_cell.angle_gamma   90.00
#
_symmetry.space_group_name_H-M   'P 1'
#
loop_
_entity.id
_entity.type
_entity.pdbx_description
1 polymer ?
#
loop_
_entity_poly.entity_id
_entity_poly.type
_entity_poly.pdbx_seq_one_letter_code
_entity_poly.pdbx_strand_id
1 'polypeptide(L)'
;DIYHTRKYKLQTKILRFCQTLKQSIIKSYVEIPITCGKNYHYLVTAKFSKENNILYGIFRNTTLANSSDTSHAVCSYSIDSIREAFFQSIKRCLVDGKGYRGLGFISPDTHCVSNKNLNEINHDYCPDSDDRFFQYPIGGHRSLEQIEPIIELNENVNFTAIEIVSINNDVMILLGDDNGTLYTFHVSNMNEIDKQNFPSSMIIDLKLINKKPLLRNANLLVLTNNQVTMI
;
A
#
# COMPACT_ATOMS: atom_id res chain seq x y z
N ASP A 1 -26.68 17.46 22.54
CA ASP A 1 -26.61 16.48 21.43
C ASP A 1 -25.39 15.57 21.54
N ILE A 2 -25.51 14.58 22.42
CA ILE A 2 -24.52 13.52 22.64
C ILE A 2 -25.16 12.26 22.08
N TYR A 3 -24.89 11.89 20.83
CA TYR A 3 -25.01 10.54 20.22
C TYR A 3 -24.79 10.63 18.70
N HIS A 4 -23.73 11.30 18.26
CA HIS A 4 -23.12 10.91 16.99
C HIS A 4 -22.11 9.81 17.32
N THR A 5 -22.54 8.55 17.25
CA THR A 5 -21.60 7.45 17.03
C THR A 5 -20.89 7.75 15.72
N ARG A 6 -19.77 8.47 15.77
CA ARG A 6 -18.90 8.67 14.62
C ARG A 6 -18.50 7.28 14.17
N LYS A 7 -19.08 6.79 13.07
CA LYS A 7 -18.60 5.57 12.42
C LYS A 7 -17.18 5.89 11.97
N TYR A 8 -16.20 5.39 12.72
CA TYR A 8 -14.79 5.52 12.36
C TYR A 8 -14.60 4.79 11.02
N LYS A 9 -14.27 5.56 9.98
CA LYS A 9 -13.93 5.00 8.68
C LYS A 9 -12.43 4.73 8.65
N LEU A 10 -12.06 3.49 8.38
CA LEU A 10 -10.69 3.12 8.08
C LEU A 10 -10.30 3.66 6.70
N GLN A 11 -9.06 4.11 6.61
CA GLN A 11 -8.46 4.57 5.37
C GLN A 11 -7.01 4.09 5.34
N THR A 12 -6.64 3.38 4.29
CA THR A 12 -5.24 3.03 4.04
C THR A 12 -4.49 4.27 3.55
N LYS A 13 -3.31 4.50 4.11
CA LYS A 13 -2.41 5.57 3.70
C LYS A 13 -1.01 5.03 3.50
N ILE A 14 -0.29 5.60 2.54
CA ILE A 14 1.15 5.42 2.40
C ILE A 14 1.85 6.68 2.90
N LEU A 15 2.89 6.47 3.70
CA LEU A 15 3.69 7.51 4.31
C LEU A 15 5.06 7.57 3.63
N ARG A 16 5.59 8.77 3.46
CA ARG A 16 6.92 9.02 2.89
C ARG A 16 7.73 9.94 3.80
N PHE A 17 9.03 9.66 3.85
CA PHE A 17 10.03 10.44 4.56
C PHE A 17 11.30 10.56 3.72
N CYS A 18 12.05 11.63 3.95
CA CYS A 18 13.36 11.82 3.34
C CYS A 18 14.44 11.14 4.19
N GLN A 19 15.19 10.22 3.59
CA GLN A 19 16.26 9.50 4.29
C GLN A 19 17.50 10.37 4.54
N THR A 20 17.71 11.41 3.74
CA THR A 20 18.88 12.28 3.78
C THR A 20 18.75 13.47 4.73
N LEU A 21 17.58 13.64 5.37
CA LEU A 21 17.30 14.81 6.19
C LEU A 21 18.05 14.71 7.52
N LYS A 22 18.89 15.72 7.83
CA LYS A 22 19.63 15.82 9.10
C LYS A 22 18.76 16.30 10.28
N GLN A 23 17.53 16.72 10.01
CA GLN A 23 16.60 17.30 10.98
C GLN A 23 15.49 16.33 11.37
N SER A 24 14.51 16.82 12.14
CA SER A 24 13.35 16.02 12.53
C SER A 24 12.62 15.48 11.31
N ILE A 25 12.41 14.16 11.32
CA ILE A 25 11.72 13.41 10.27
C ILE A 25 10.33 13.97 9.94
N ILE A 26 9.69 14.62 10.92
CA ILE A 26 8.36 15.25 10.77
C ILE A 26 8.35 16.33 9.69
N LYS A 27 9.50 16.98 9.42
CA LYS A 27 9.62 17.96 8.34
C LYS A 27 9.48 17.33 6.95
N SER A 28 9.79 16.04 6.80
CA SER A 28 9.62 15.33 5.53
C SER A 28 8.40 14.42 5.50
N TYR A 29 7.62 14.38 6.60
CA TYR A 29 6.43 13.54 6.70
C TYR A 29 5.40 14.01 5.67
N VAL A 30 5.07 13.10 4.76
CA VAL A 30 3.91 13.25 3.88
C VAL A 30 3.13 11.95 3.90
N GLU A 31 1.81 12.03 3.98
CA GLU A 31 0.93 10.87 3.78
C GLU A 31 -0.04 11.12 2.62
N ILE A 32 -0.35 10.08 1.87
CA ILE A 32 -1.41 10.11 0.86
C ILE A 32 -2.31 8.87 1.05
N PRO A 33 -3.64 9.01 0.89
CA PRO A 33 -4.52 7.85 0.94
C PRO A 33 -4.38 7.00 -0.32
N ILE A 34 -4.56 5.70 -0.15
CA ILE A 34 -4.62 4.73 -1.25
C ILE A 34 -5.86 3.86 -1.09
N THR A 35 -6.49 3.53 -2.20
CA THR A 35 -7.64 2.62 -2.27
C THR A 35 -7.47 1.67 -3.44
N CYS A 36 -8.13 0.52 -3.36
CA CYS A 36 -8.25 -0.43 -4.45
C CYS A 36 -9.71 -0.41 -4.92
N GLY A 37 -9.92 0.08 -6.14
CA GLY A 37 -11.23 0.42 -6.67
C GLY A 37 -12.02 1.38 -5.77
N LYS A 38 -13.35 1.28 -5.85
CA LYS A 38 -14.30 2.09 -5.06
C LYS A 38 -14.68 1.47 -3.72
N ASN A 39 -14.40 0.18 -3.55
CA ASN A 39 -14.96 -0.63 -2.46
C ASN A 39 -13.89 -1.06 -1.44
N TYR A 40 -12.64 -1.24 -1.88
CA TYR A 40 -11.60 -1.84 -1.04
C TYR A 40 -10.68 -0.76 -0.43
N HIS A 41 -10.86 -0.50 0.86
CA HIS A 41 -10.23 0.63 1.56
C HIS A 41 -9.22 0.23 2.63
N TYR A 42 -9.21 -1.05 3.02
CA TYR A 42 -8.37 -1.56 4.10
C TYR A 42 -7.30 -2.51 3.54
N LEU A 43 -6.04 -2.08 3.55
CA LEU A 43 -4.89 -2.91 3.19
C LEU A 43 -4.61 -3.93 4.29
N VAL A 44 -4.63 -5.21 3.92
CA VAL A 44 -4.29 -6.32 4.82
C VAL A 44 -2.78 -6.52 4.84
N THR A 45 -2.17 -6.65 3.66
CA THR A 45 -0.73 -6.85 3.50
C THR A 45 -0.28 -6.35 2.12
N ALA A 46 1.01 -6.08 1.97
CA ALA A 46 1.59 -5.59 0.72
C ALA A 46 2.97 -6.17 0.47
N LYS A 47 3.33 -6.29 -0.82
CA LYS A 47 4.65 -6.73 -1.27
C LYS A 47 5.17 -5.83 -2.39
N PHE A 48 6.38 -5.33 -2.20
CA PHE A 48 7.08 -4.56 -3.21
C PHE A 48 7.87 -5.48 -4.14
N SER A 49 7.54 -5.47 -5.44
CA SER A 49 8.33 -6.09 -6.49
C SER A 49 9.38 -5.10 -6.98
N LYS A 50 10.62 -5.28 -6.52
CA LYS A 50 11.76 -4.43 -6.92
C LYS A 50 12.06 -4.53 -8.42
N GLU A 51 11.87 -5.70 -9.02
CA GLU A 51 12.12 -5.93 -10.45
C GLU A 51 11.16 -5.16 -11.34
N ASN A 52 9.88 -5.12 -10.96
CA ASN A 52 8.85 -4.44 -11.74
C ASN A 52 8.63 -2.99 -11.29
N ASN A 53 9.23 -2.57 -10.18
CA ASN A 53 8.98 -1.29 -9.52
C ASN A 53 7.49 -1.04 -9.21
N ILE A 54 6.82 -2.08 -8.69
CA ILE A 54 5.38 -2.09 -8.39
C ILE A 54 5.16 -2.57 -6.95
N LEU A 55 4.28 -1.87 -6.23
CA LEU A 55 3.74 -2.29 -4.94
C LEU A 55 2.42 -3.03 -5.17
N TYR A 56 2.33 -4.28 -4.75
CA TYR A 56 1.09 -5.05 -4.74
C TYR A 56 0.51 -5.05 -3.33
N GLY A 57 -0.81 -4.95 -3.22
CA GLY A 57 -1.49 -4.97 -1.94
C GLY A 57 -2.78 -5.79 -2.01
N ILE A 58 -3.06 -6.54 -0.94
CA ILE A 58 -4.36 -7.17 -0.72
C ILE A 58 -5.22 -6.19 0.09
N PHE A 59 -6.36 -5.80 -0.45
CA PHE A 59 -7.31 -4.92 0.20
C PHE A 59 -8.59 -5.67 0.53
N ARG A 60 -9.23 -5.31 1.64
CA ARG A 60 -10.55 -5.80 2.04
C ARG A 60 -11.62 -4.77 1.71
N ASN A 61 -12.78 -5.25 1.30
CA ASN A 61 -13.98 -4.45 1.07
C ASN A 61 -14.61 -4.02 2.39
N THR A 62 -13.91 -3.19 3.15
CA THR A 62 -14.48 -2.62 4.36
C THR A 62 -13.89 -1.25 4.66
N THR A 63 -14.74 -0.40 5.22
CA THR A 63 -14.33 0.85 5.86
C THR A 63 -14.49 0.78 7.37
N LEU A 64 -14.90 -0.35 7.94
CA LEU A 64 -15.18 -0.50 9.36
C LEU A 64 -14.19 -1.50 9.97
N ALA A 65 -13.59 -1.13 11.10
CA ALA A 65 -12.60 -1.97 11.79
C ALA A 65 -13.15 -3.33 12.27
N ASN A 66 -14.46 -3.43 12.50
CA ASN A 66 -15.10 -4.64 13.02
C ASN A 66 -15.95 -5.37 11.96
N SER A 67 -15.73 -5.13 10.66
CA SER A 67 -16.48 -5.85 9.63
C SER A 67 -16.01 -7.29 9.52
N SER A 68 -16.97 -8.20 9.35
CA SER A 68 -16.74 -9.61 9.00
C SER A 68 -16.64 -9.84 7.49
N ASP A 69 -16.53 -8.78 6.67
CA ASP A 69 -16.39 -8.93 5.21
C ASP A 69 -15.15 -9.73 4.85
N THR A 70 -15.34 -10.78 4.06
CA THR A 70 -14.27 -11.62 3.50
C THR A 70 -14.00 -11.31 2.02
N SER A 71 -14.64 -10.28 1.45
CA SER A 71 -14.36 -9.84 0.09
C SER A 71 -13.03 -9.09 0.05
N HIS A 72 -12.11 -9.58 -0.78
CA HIS A 72 -10.77 -9.02 -0.96
C HIS A 72 -10.52 -8.67 -2.42
N ALA A 73 -9.52 -7.83 -2.66
CA ALA A 73 -9.03 -7.50 -3.98
C ALA A 73 -7.52 -7.31 -3.94
N VAL A 74 -6.83 -7.69 -5.01
CA VAL A 74 -5.43 -7.34 -5.22
C VAL A 74 -5.38 -6.12 -6.13
N CYS A 75 -4.62 -5.10 -5.71
CA CYS A 75 -4.28 -3.96 -6.55
C CYS A 75 -2.78 -3.80 -6.67
N SER A 76 -2.34 -3.19 -7.77
CA SER A 76 -0.94 -2.88 -8.06
C SER A 76 -0.73 -1.40 -8.28
N TYR A 77 0.26 -0.82 -7.63
CA TYR A 77 0.61 0.59 -7.72
C TYR A 77 2.04 0.70 -8.24
N SER A 78 2.25 1.32 -9.40
CA SER A 78 3.61 1.64 -9.83
C SER A 78 4.22 2.65 -8.86
N ILE A 79 5.50 2.51 -8.54
CA ILE A 79 6.17 3.48 -7.65
C ILE A 79 6.16 4.88 -8.28
N ASP A 80 6.17 4.99 -9.61
CA ASP A 80 6.07 6.28 -10.29
C ASP A 80 4.71 6.95 -10.08
N SER A 81 3.60 6.20 -10.08
CA SER A 81 2.27 6.75 -9.74
C SER A 81 2.21 7.22 -8.29
N ILE A 82 2.85 6.50 -7.37
CA ILE A 82 2.94 6.88 -5.96
C ILE A 82 3.77 8.16 -5.81
N ARG A 83 4.93 8.25 -6.49
CA ARG A 83 5.78 9.45 -6.51
C ARG A 83 5.05 10.66 -7.07
N GLU A 84 4.29 10.48 -8.14
CA GLU A 84 3.44 11.52 -8.73
C GLU A 84 2.36 11.99 -7.74
N ALA A 85 1.68 11.08 -7.05
CA ALA A 85 0.66 11.44 -6.06
C ALA A 85 1.25 12.21 -4.86
N PHE A 86 2.45 11.85 -4.40
CA PHE A 86 3.17 12.64 -3.40
C PHE A 86 3.56 14.01 -3.93
N PHE A 87 4.15 14.07 -5.13
CA PHE A 87 4.53 15.32 -5.79
C PHE A 87 3.34 16.28 -5.90
N GLN A 88 2.20 15.80 -6.39
CA GLN A 88 0.98 16.60 -6.53
C GLN A 88 0.45 17.07 -5.17
N SER A 89 0.53 16.24 -4.13
CA SER A 89 0.12 16.61 -2.77
C SER A 89 1.00 17.72 -2.20
N ILE A 90 2.32 17.62 -2.38
CA ILE A 90 3.30 18.62 -1.94
C ILE A 90 3.12 19.91 -2.75
N LYS A 91 3.06 19.82 -4.08
CA LYS A 91 2.86 20.97 -4.98
C LYS A 91 1.60 21.74 -4.62
N ARG A 92 0.48 21.03 -4.44
CA ARG A 92 -0.80 21.65 -4.13
C ARG A 92 -0.73 22.46 -2.83
N CYS A 93 -0.03 21.96 -1.81
CA CYS A 93 0.08 22.66 -0.54
C CYS A 93 1.16 23.76 -0.60
N LEU A 94 2.41 23.39 -0.87
CA LEU A 94 3.55 24.29 -0.73
C LEU A 94 3.67 25.31 -1.86
N VAL A 95 3.34 24.93 -3.10
CA VAL A 95 3.48 25.82 -4.27
C VAL A 95 2.17 26.56 -4.51
N ASP A 96 1.07 25.82 -4.62
CA ASP A 96 -0.21 26.44 -4.98
C ASP A 96 -0.92 27.09 -3.77
N GLY A 97 -0.54 26.75 -2.53
CA GLY A 97 -1.21 27.26 -1.32
C GLY A 97 -2.67 26.81 -1.20
N LYS A 98 -3.04 25.64 -1.75
CA LYS A 98 -4.42 25.21 -1.89
C LYS A 98 -4.83 24.16 -0.87
N GLY A 99 -5.92 24.44 -0.16
CA GLY A 99 -6.55 23.50 0.76
C GLY A 99 -5.97 23.60 2.17
N TYR A 100 -6.05 22.49 2.88
CA TYR A 100 -5.57 22.34 4.25
C TYR A 100 -4.35 21.43 4.29
N ARG A 101 -3.46 21.71 5.22
CA ARG A 101 -2.25 20.92 5.46
C ARG A 101 -2.61 19.49 5.85
N GLY A 102 -3.76 19.27 6.49
CA GLY A 102 -4.21 17.99 6.99
C GLY A 102 -3.52 17.63 8.31
N LEU A 103 -3.59 16.36 8.68
CA LEU A 103 -2.91 15.82 9.87
C LEU A 103 -3.35 16.47 11.19
N GLY A 104 -4.65 16.76 11.32
CA GLY A 104 -5.26 17.32 12.54
C GLY A 104 -5.02 16.51 13.82
N PHE A 105 -4.63 15.24 13.68
CA PHE A 105 -4.24 14.37 14.80
C PHE A 105 -2.81 14.61 15.31
N ILE A 106 -1.94 15.28 14.53
CA ILE A 106 -0.58 15.65 14.93
C ILE A 106 -0.56 17.08 15.48
N SER A 107 -1.22 18.00 14.79
CA SER A 107 -1.31 19.41 15.18
C SER A 107 -2.53 20.04 14.51
N PRO A 108 -3.06 21.18 15.03
CA PRO A 108 -4.22 21.84 14.45
C PRO A 108 -4.09 22.01 12.94
N ASP A 109 -5.14 21.64 12.21
CA ASP A 109 -5.13 21.73 10.76
C ASP A 109 -5.15 23.21 10.34
N THR A 110 -4.25 23.57 9.44
CA THR A 110 -4.01 24.94 8.99
C THR A 110 -4.11 25.00 7.47
N HIS A 111 -4.55 26.13 6.94
CA HIS A 111 -4.49 26.35 5.50
C HIS A 111 -3.07 26.26 4.98
N CYS A 112 -2.91 25.66 3.81
CA CYS A 112 -1.65 25.73 3.07
C CYS A 112 -1.37 27.17 2.64
N VAL A 113 -0.11 27.60 2.69
CA VAL A 113 0.34 28.93 2.24
C VAL A 113 1.35 28.75 1.12
N SER A 114 1.11 29.42 -0.01
CA SER A 114 2.00 29.35 -1.17
C SER A 114 3.39 29.91 -0.83
N ASN A 115 4.43 29.14 -1.10
CA ASN A 115 5.82 29.57 -1.08
C ASN A 115 6.28 29.89 -2.51
N LYS A 116 6.23 31.18 -2.87
CA LYS A 116 6.63 31.67 -4.20
C LYS A 116 8.12 31.53 -4.50
N ASN A 117 8.95 31.20 -3.51
CA ASN A 117 10.39 30.97 -3.71
C ASN A 117 10.69 29.49 -4.02
N LEU A 118 9.69 28.61 -3.87
CA LEU A 118 9.80 27.18 -4.13
C LEU A 118 9.56 26.90 -5.63
N ASN A 119 10.49 27.37 -6.47
CA ASN A 119 10.31 27.37 -7.92
C ASN A 119 10.58 25.99 -8.58
N GLU A 120 11.30 25.10 -7.90
CA GLU A 120 11.69 23.79 -8.43
C GLU A 120 11.44 22.69 -7.40
N ILE A 121 10.19 22.26 -7.27
CA ILE A 121 9.90 20.96 -6.64
C ILE A 121 9.84 19.88 -7.72
N ASN A 122 10.34 18.70 -7.38
CA ASN A 122 10.29 17.51 -8.23
C ASN A 122 9.80 16.31 -7.40
N HIS A 123 9.72 15.13 -8.01
CA HIS A 123 9.25 13.90 -7.36
C HIS A 123 10.06 13.49 -6.13
N ASP A 124 11.33 13.87 -6.10
CA ASP A 124 12.30 13.58 -5.02
C ASP A 124 12.47 14.74 -4.05
N TYR A 125 11.56 15.72 -4.10
CA TYR A 125 11.60 16.88 -3.23
C TYR A 125 11.70 16.47 -1.76
N CYS A 126 12.76 16.97 -1.13
CA CYS A 126 13.02 16.92 0.29
C CYS A 126 13.21 18.35 0.81
N PRO A 127 12.63 18.70 1.97
CA PRO A 127 12.83 20.01 2.56
C PRO A 127 14.32 20.22 2.88
N ASP A 128 14.83 21.41 2.61
CA ASP A 128 16.18 21.80 3.01
C ASP A 128 16.28 21.87 4.54
N SER A 129 17.51 21.69 5.05
CA SER A 129 17.75 21.84 6.49
C SER A 129 17.36 23.23 6.98
N ASP A 130 17.65 24.28 6.22
CA ASP A 130 17.37 25.64 6.69
C ASP A 130 15.96 26.12 6.37
N ASP A 131 15.08 25.21 5.90
CA ASP A 131 13.68 25.50 5.65
C ASP A 131 12.96 25.76 6.98
N ARG A 132 12.73 27.05 7.24
CA ARG A 132 11.92 27.58 8.35
C ARG A 132 10.44 27.62 8.01
N PHE A 133 10.03 27.15 6.83
CA PHE A 133 8.65 27.16 6.41
C PHE A 133 7.85 26.08 7.16
N PHE A 134 6.89 26.54 7.97
CA PHE A 134 6.16 25.70 8.93
C PHE A 134 4.92 25.05 8.31
N GLN A 135 5.07 24.29 7.21
CA GLN A 135 3.93 23.59 6.58
C GLN A 135 4.01 22.09 6.61
N TYR A 136 5.04 21.58 7.26
CA TYR A 136 5.17 20.16 7.53
C TYR A 136 4.61 19.85 8.91
N PRO A 137 4.03 18.66 9.12
CA PRO A 137 3.85 17.58 8.15
C PRO A 137 2.67 17.83 7.18
N ILE A 138 2.67 17.21 5.99
CA ILE A 138 1.62 17.37 4.95
C ILE A 138 0.76 16.10 4.82
N GLY A 139 -0.56 16.24 4.94
CA GLY A 139 -1.56 15.22 4.65
C GLY A 139 -2.21 15.45 3.30
N GLY A 140 -1.89 14.61 2.31
CA GLY A 140 -2.58 14.57 1.03
C GLY A 140 -4.03 14.14 1.22
N HIS A 141 -4.96 14.89 0.62
CA HIS A 141 -6.40 14.60 0.71
C HIS A 141 -6.93 13.86 -0.50
N ARG A 142 -6.16 13.80 -1.59
CA ARG A 142 -6.54 13.10 -2.82
C ARG A 142 -5.93 11.71 -2.80
N SER A 143 -6.79 10.70 -2.97
CA SER A 143 -6.30 9.34 -3.21
C SER A 143 -5.54 9.31 -4.52
N LEU A 144 -4.55 8.43 -4.59
CA LEU A 144 -4.05 7.96 -5.88
C LEU A 144 -5.26 7.50 -6.71
N GLU A 145 -5.36 7.96 -7.96
CA GLU A 145 -6.53 7.76 -8.82
C GLU A 145 -6.97 6.29 -8.82
N GLN A 146 -8.29 6.07 -8.80
CA GLN A 146 -8.98 4.80 -8.52
C GLN A 146 -8.38 3.63 -9.31
N ILE A 147 -7.35 2.99 -8.75
CA ILE A 147 -6.72 1.81 -9.35
C ILE A 147 -7.71 0.67 -9.25
N GLU A 148 -8.16 0.18 -10.39
CA GLU A 148 -9.07 -0.96 -10.43
C GLU A 148 -8.36 -2.24 -9.94
N PRO A 149 -9.08 -3.13 -9.24
CA PRO A 149 -8.58 -4.45 -8.87
C PRO A 149 -8.02 -5.22 -10.07
N ILE A 150 -6.84 -5.84 -9.90
CA ILE A 150 -6.31 -6.81 -10.87
C ILE A 150 -6.88 -8.20 -10.63
N ILE A 151 -7.28 -8.51 -9.38
CA ILE A 151 -7.93 -9.76 -8.98
C ILE A 151 -8.98 -9.40 -7.93
N GLU A 152 -10.22 -9.81 -8.13
CA GLU A 152 -11.26 -9.78 -7.10
C GLU A 152 -11.41 -11.18 -6.51
N LEU A 153 -11.41 -11.25 -5.18
CA LEU A 153 -11.39 -12.48 -4.40
C LEU A 153 -12.67 -12.55 -3.58
N ASN A 154 -13.51 -13.53 -3.93
CA ASN A 154 -14.86 -13.71 -3.38
C ASN A 154 -14.96 -14.96 -2.50
N GLU A 155 -13.83 -15.52 -2.09
CA GLU A 155 -13.75 -16.64 -1.20
C GLU A 155 -14.22 -16.24 0.21
N ASN A 156 -14.85 -17.18 0.93
CA ASN A 156 -15.23 -17.01 2.33
C ASN A 156 -14.05 -17.27 3.27
N VAL A 157 -12.90 -16.66 2.98
CA VAL A 157 -11.63 -16.78 3.73
C VAL A 157 -10.99 -15.40 3.87
N ASN A 158 -10.07 -15.23 4.81
CA ASN A 158 -9.25 -14.03 4.88
C ASN A 158 -7.90 -14.27 4.25
N PHE A 159 -7.60 -13.54 3.19
CA PHE A 159 -6.25 -13.51 2.63
C PHE A 159 -5.32 -12.70 3.53
N THR A 160 -4.14 -13.24 3.82
CA THR A 160 -3.25 -12.79 4.89
C THR A 160 -1.82 -12.53 4.42
N ALA A 161 -1.39 -13.20 3.36
CA ALA A 161 -0.03 -13.11 2.84
C ALA A 161 -0.01 -12.96 1.31
N ILE A 162 1.01 -12.26 0.80
CA ILE A 162 1.24 -12.07 -0.64
C ILE A 162 2.72 -12.18 -0.99
N GLU A 163 3.03 -12.93 -2.04
CA GLU A 163 4.35 -12.95 -2.68
C GLU A 163 4.22 -12.80 -4.19
N ILE A 164 5.21 -12.13 -4.78
CA ILE A 164 5.24 -11.83 -6.22
C ILE A 164 6.40 -12.57 -6.85
N VAL A 165 6.10 -13.33 -7.90
CA VAL A 165 7.10 -14.09 -8.66
C VAL A 165 7.07 -13.57 -10.10
N SER A 166 8.22 -13.14 -10.60
CA SER A 166 8.39 -12.70 -11.98
C SER A 166 9.36 -13.65 -12.68
N ILE A 167 8.92 -14.32 -13.74
CA ILE A 167 9.74 -15.24 -14.55
C ILE A 167 9.50 -14.94 -16.02
N ASN A 168 10.57 -14.63 -16.77
CA ASN A 168 10.49 -14.38 -18.21
C ASN A 168 9.40 -13.37 -18.62
N ASN A 169 9.21 -12.31 -17.82
CA ASN A 169 8.16 -11.29 -17.92
C ASN A 169 6.73 -11.75 -17.57
N ASP A 170 6.52 -13.01 -17.23
CA ASP A 170 5.26 -13.47 -16.64
C ASP A 170 5.27 -13.21 -15.14
N VAL A 171 4.21 -12.54 -14.65
CA VAL A 171 4.03 -12.21 -13.24
C VAL A 171 2.98 -13.13 -12.65
N MET A 172 3.36 -13.81 -11.57
CA MET A 172 2.47 -14.59 -10.73
C MET A 172 2.35 -13.97 -9.35
N ILE A 173 1.15 -14.07 -8.80
CA ILE A 173 0.81 -13.62 -7.46
C ILE A 173 0.45 -14.85 -6.64
N LEU A 174 1.19 -15.06 -5.57
CA LEU A 174 0.92 -16.11 -4.61
C LEU A 174 0.22 -15.49 -3.41
N LEU A 175 -0.93 -16.04 -3.04
CA LEU A 175 -1.75 -15.56 -1.93
C LEU A 175 -1.93 -16.65 -0.89
N GLY A 176 -1.70 -16.33 0.38
CA GLY A 176 -2.01 -17.20 1.51
C GLY A 176 -3.28 -16.75 2.22
N ASP A 177 -4.07 -17.70 2.72
CA ASP A 177 -5.26 -17.43 3.53
C ASP A 177 -5.13 -17.89 5.01
N ASP A 178 -6.17 -17.59 5.78
CA ASP A 178 -6.32 -17.92 7.20
C ASP A 178 -6.67 -19.40 7.47
N ASN A 179 -6.99 -20.17 6.44
CA ASN A 179 -7.22 -21.62 6.52
C ASN A 179 -5.99 -22.46 6.16
N GLY A 180 -4.91 -21.82 5.71
CA GLY A 180 -3.70 -22.49 5.28
C GLY A 180 -3.67 -22.84 3.80
N THR A 181 -4.45 -22.16 2.97
CA THR A 181 -4.47 -22.37 1.54
C THR A 181 -3.54 -21.38 0.84
N LEU A 182 -2.68 -21.90 -0.03
CA LEU A 182 -1.85 -21.14 -0.95
C LEU A 182 -2.50 -21.18 -2.33
N TYR A 183 -2.78 -20.00 -2.87
CA TYR A 183 -3.31 -19.81 -4.22
C TYR A 183 -2.24 -19.20 -5.11
N THR A 184 -2.15 -19.65 -6.36
CA THR A 184 -1.26 -19.05 -7.36
C THR A 184 -2.10 -18.50 -8.52
N PHE A 185 -1.96 -17.21 -8.78
CA PHE A 185 -2.66 -16.52 -9.87
C PHE A 185 -1.67 -16.04 -10.93
N HIS A 186 -2.06 -16.15 -12.19
CA HIS A 186 -1.34 -15.51 -13.29
C HIS A 186 -1.92 -14.12 -13.57
N VAL A 187 -1.09 -13.08 -13.57
CA VAL A 187 -1.59 -11.70 -13.67
C VAL A 187 -2.17 -11.38 -15.04
N SER A 188 -1.60 -11.91 -16.13
CA SER A 188 -2.00 -11.49 -17.48
C SER A 188 -3.40 -11.95 -17.90
N ASN A 189 -3.86 -13.08 -17.35
CA ASN A 189 -5.18 -13.66 -17.66
C ASN A 189 -6.08 -13.76 -16.43
N MET A 190 -5.61 -13.29 -15.26
CA MET A 190 -6.34 -13.26 -13.99
C MET A 190 -6.84 -14.64 -13.53
N ASN A 191 -6.23 -15.72 -14.01
CA ASN A 191 -6.66 -17.08 -13.69
C ASN A 191 -5.90 -17.66 -12.50
N GLU A 192 -6.63 -18.34 -11.62
CA GLU A 192 -6.05 -19.28 -10.66
C GLU A 192 -5.39 -20.44 -11.44
N ILE A 193 -4.12 -20.67 -11.19
CA ILE A 193 -3.31 -21.72 -11.81
C ILE A 193 -3.25 -22.95 -10.90
N ASP A 194 -3.08 -22.72 -9.60
CA ASP A 194 -2.83 -23.76 -8.63
C ASP A 194 -3.36 -23.38 -7.25
N LYS A 195 -3.69 -24.41 -6.46
CA LYS A 195 -4.22 -24.30 -5.11
C LYS A 195 -3.68 -25.43 -4.25
N GLN A 196 -2.90 -25.08 -3.23
CA GLN A 196 -2.26 -26.02 -2.33
C GLN A 196 -2.72 -25.79 -0.88
N ASN A 197 -3.12 -26.84 -0.19
CA ASN A 197 -3.55 -26.76 1.20
C ASN A 197 -2.44 -27.19 2.16
N PHE A 198 -2.20 -26.38 3.18
CA PHE A 198 -1.38 -26.69 4.34
C PHE A 198 -2.29 -27.07 5.51
N PRO A 199 -1.97 -28.11 6.31
CA PRO A 199 -2.87 -28.61 7.34
C PRO A 199 -3.22 -27.56 8.40
N SER A 200 -4.45 -27.01 8.35
CA SER A 200 -5.10 -26.13 9.33
C SER A 200 -4.20 -25.05 9.95
N SER A 201 -3.29 -24.49 9.16
CA SER A 201 -2.28 -23.54 9.62
C SER A 201 -2.39 -22.26 8.83
N MET A 202 -2.92 -21.20 9.44
CA MET A 202 -2.98 -19.86 8.84
C MET A 202 -1.62 -19.49 8.24
N ILE A 203 -1.59 -19.10 6.96
CA ILE A 203 -0.39 -18.56 6.34
C ILE A 203 -0.22 -17.12 6.81
N ILE A 204 0.95 -16.77 7.32
CA ILE A 204 1.27 -15.46 7.87
C ILE A 204 2.15 -14.66 6.91
N ASP A 205 3.11 -15.33 6.27
CA ASP A 205 4.01 -14.70 5.31
C ASP A 205 4.46 -15.69 4.24
N LEU A 206 4.80 -15.14 3.08
CA LEU A 206 5.31 -15.85 1.92
C LEU A 206 6.60 -15.18 1.47
N LYS A 207 7.67 -15.98 1.37
CA LYS A 207 8.99 -15.47 0.98
C LYS A 207 9.67 -16.34 -0.05
N LEU A 208 9.91 -15.78 -1.22
CA LEU A 208 10.76 -16.41 -2.23
C LEU A 208 12.26 -16.31 -1.82
N ILE A 209 12.95 -17.44 -1.70
CA ILE A 209 14.39 -17.47 -1.37
C ILE A 209 15.26 -17.52 -2.63
N ASN A 210 14.94 -18.40 -3.58
CA ASN A 210 15.78 -18.68 -4.74
C ASN A 210 15.03 -18.31 -6.03
N LYS A 211 15.40 -17.18 -6.63
CA LYS A 211 14.96 -16.83 -7.99
C LYS A 211 15.84 -17.58 -8.99
N LYS A 212 15.40 -18.77 -9.39
CA LYS A 212 15.95 -19.45 -10.58
C LYS A 212 15.07 -19.13 -11.79
N PRO A 213 15.62 -19.15 -13.03
CA PRO A 213 14.89 -18.79 -14.25
C PRO A 213 13.68 -19.69 -14.58
N LEU A 214 13.43 -20.75 -13.79
CA LEU A 214 12.34 -21.70 -13.96
C LEU A 214 11.63 -21.87 -12.60
N LEU A 215 10.30 -21.70 -12.58
CA LEU A 215 9.46 -21.79 -11.38
C LEU A 215 9.66 -23.11 -10.62
N ARG A 216 9.92 -24.21 -11.36
CA ARG A 216 10.10 -25.56 -10.81
C ARG A 216 11.25 -25.69 -9.79
N ASN A 217 12.17 -24.73 -9.75
CA ASN A 217 13.31 -24.74 -8.84
C ASN A 217 13.36 -23.49 -7.94
N ALA A 218 12.26 -22.75 -7.86
CA ALA A 218 12.14 -21.62 -6.95
C ALA A 218 11.63 -22.13 -5.61
N ASN A 219 12.36 -21.84 -4.54
CA ASN A 219 11.96 -22.26 -3.20
C ASN A 219 11.13 -21.14 -2.56
N LEU A 220 9.89 -21.46 -2.19
CA LEU A 220 9.01 -20.58 -1.44
C LEU A 220 9.01 -21.00 0.03
N LEU A 221 9.35 -20.07 0.92
CA LEU A 221 9.06 -20.21 2.33
C LEU A 221 7.62 -19.82 2.59
N VAL A 222 6.90 -20.74 3.19
CA VAL A 222 5.56 -20.53 3.74
C VAL A 222 5.70 -20.49 5.25
N LEU A 223 5.55 -19.31 5.83
CA LEU A 223 5.44 -19.14 7.27
C LEU A 223 3.97 -19.30 7.64
N THR A 224 3.68 -20.27 8.49
CA THR A 224 2.38 -20.41 9.12
C THR A 224 2.45 -20.04 10.61
N ASN A 225 1.30 -20.02 11.28
CA ASN A 225 1.22 -19.85 12.73
C ASN A 225 2.02 -20.90 13.54
N ASN A 226 2.30 -22.07 12.96
CA ASN A 226 2.88 -23.20 13.70
C ASN A 226 4.26 -23.63 13.19
N GLN A 227 4.62 -23.29 11.94
CA GLN A 227 5.86 -23.77 11.32
C GLN A 227 6.32 -22.91 10.15
N VAL A 228 7.56 -23.17 9.71
CA VAL A 228 8.11 -22.67 8.46
C VAL A 228 8.34 -23.86 7.53
N THR A 229 7.71 -23.84 6.37
CA THR A 229 7.85 -24.90 5.35
C THR A 229 8.47 -24.32 4.10
N MET A 230 9.40 -25.05 3.48
CA MET A 230 9.91 -24.73 2.15
C MET A 230 9.23 -25.64 1.13
N ILE A 231 8.63 -25.04 0.10
CA ILE A 231 8.06 -25.75 -1.05
C ILE A 231 8.77 -25.36 -2.34
#